data_AF-A0A1F9MB06-F1
#
_entry.id   AF-A0A1F9MB06-F1
#
_cell.length_a   1.000
_cell.length_b   1.000
_cell.length_c   1.000
_cell.angle_alpha   90.00
_cell.angle_beta   90.00
_cell.angle_gamma   90.00
#
_symmetry.space_group_name_H-M   'P 1'
#
loop_
_entity.id
_entity.type
_entity.pdbx_description
1 polymer ?
#
loop_
_entity_poly.entity_id
_entity_poly.type
_entity_poly.pdbx_seq_one_letter_code
_entity_poly.pdbx_strand_id
1 'polypeptide(L)'
;MALLAGAAWAAEAGYEAIISVDADGQHDPREASLLLAEATNHDWPAIVIGSRRMVESTVPKSSLFGRAFSNFWVRMECGQELADTQSGYRLYPVAEMLQLALRSRRYDFEVEVLARAAWAGIPIYSVSVSVHYPPGAERTSHFHQLKDNFRLTILHTRLVIRALMPFPHRRLIGRSNGFVAGEAARVKSVVLHPIKFIRQICLEHTTPFQLAVAVWLGVFLGALPLIAVHTVVILYVAHRLHINKLAAVGASQFCMPPLVPVLCMQIGYFCRHGQLLWDINWETMVVQIHERLLEWFFGSLLLGPAFGLLLGGVTYLTVSRLRGKSCSEALAMKNE
;
A
#
# COMPACT_ATOMS: atom_id res chain seq x y z
N MET A 1 12.96 24.08 8.19
CA MET A 1 13.83 22.87 8.12
C MET A 1 15.09 23.29 7.38
N ALA A 2 16.27 22.87 7.81
CA ALA A 2 17.54 23.32 7.23
C ALA A 2 17.63 23.08 5.72
N LEU A 3 17.19 21.92 5.24
CA LEU A 3 17.21 21.59 3.81
C LEU A 3 16.34 22.53 2.96
N LEU A 4 15.12 22.84 3.41
CA LEU A 4 14.25 23.79 2.70
C LEU A 4 14.79 25.23 2.74
N ALA A 5 15.46 25.62 3.83
CA ALA A 5 16.13 26.92 3.91
C ALA A 5 17.33 26.97 2.94
N GLY A 6 18.10 25.89 2.85
CA GLY A 6 19.18 25.75 1.86
C GLY A 6 18.67 25.79 0.42
N ALA A 7 17.55 25.13 0.13
CA ALA A 7 16.90 25.19 -1.18
C ALA A 7 16.42 26.62 -1.52
N ALA A 8 15.84 27.33 -0.56
CA ALA A 8 15.40 28.72 -0.77
C ALA A 8 16.59 29.65 -1.07
N TRP A 9 17.66 29.55 -0.29
CA TRP A 9 18.90 30.30 -0.56
C TRP A 9 19.49 29.94 -1.93
N ALA A 10 19.51 28.66 -2.29
CA ALA A 10 20.02 28.20 -3.58
C ALA A 10 19.19 28.78 -4.75
N ALA A 11 17.86 28.87 -4.58
CA ALA A 11 16.98 29.50 -5.57
C ALA A 11 17.29 30.99 -5.74
N GLU A 12 17.50 31.73 -4.65
CA GLU A 12 17.89 33.15 -4.68
C GLU A 12 19.24 33.37 -5.37
N ALA A 13 20.18 32.44 -5.18
CA ALA A 13 21.49 32.46 -5.81
C ALA A 13 21.51 31.93 -7.26
N GLY A 14 20.36 31.50 -7.81
CA GLY A 14 20.24 31.04 -9.19
C GLY A 14 20.74 29.61 -9.45
N TYR A 15 20.88 28.79 -8.41
CA TYR A 15 21.22 27.37 -8.57
C TYR A 15 20.00 26.53 -8.95
N GLU A 16 20.18 25.63 -9.92
CA GLU A 16 19.11 24.74 -10.39
C GLU A 16 18.97 23.49 -9.52
N ALA A 17 20.07 23.01 -8.93
CA ALA A 17 20.12 21.77 -8.16
C ALA A 17 20.84 21.98 -6.82
N ILE A 18 20.43 21.20 -5.81
CA ILE A 18 21.15 21.06 -4.55
C ILE A 18 21.40 19.59 -4.24
N ILE A 19 22.45 19.30 -3.49
CA ILE A 19 22.72 17.97 -2.95
C ILE A 19 22.67 18.06 -1.42
N SER A 20 21.87 17.21 -0.80
CA SER A 20 21.84 17.04 0.65
C SER A 20 22.75 15.90 1.07
N VAL A 21 23.50 16.08 2.16
CA VAL A 21 24.30 15.02 2.77
C VAL A 21 24.17 15.14 4.29
N ASP A 22 24.03 14.01 4.98
CA ASP A 22 23.98 13.97 6.43
C ASP A 22 25.37 14.26 7.02
N ALA A 23 25.41 15.03 8.11
CA ALA A 23 26.66 15.45 8.75
C ALA A 23 27.25 14.37 9.68
N ASP A 24 26.72 13.15 9.67
CA ASP A 24 27.13 12.04 10.53
C ASP A 24 28.33 11.25 10.01
N GLY A 25 28.84 11.60 8.82
CA GLY A 25 30.00 10.97 8.20
C GLY A 25 29.72 9.61 7.58
N GLN A 26 28.45 9.18 7.44
CA GLN A 26 28.11 7.91 6.80
C GLN A 26 28.35 7.91 5.29
N HIS A 27 28.31 9.09 4.65
CA HIS A 27 28.46 9.25 3.21
C HIS A 27 29.75 10.00 2.87
N ASP A 28 30.45 9.57 1.82
CA ASP A 28 31.58 10.31 1.26
C ASP A 28 31.05 11.46 0.38
N PRO A 29 31.25 12.75 0.74
CA PRO A 29 30.75 13.87 -0.06
C PRO A 29 31.31 13.91 -1.49
N ARG A 30 32.45 13.26 -1.75
CA ARG A 30 33.05 13.19 -3.09
C ARG A 30 32.22 12.36 -4.07
N GLU A 31 31.39 11.45 -3.56
CA GLU A 31 30.45 10.67 -4.37
C GLU A 31 29.26 11.50 -4.89
N ALA A 32 29.21 12.80 -4.58
CA ALA A 32 28.20 13.73 -5.10
C ALA A 32 28.29 13.84 -6.62
N SER A 33 29.49 13.65 -7.16
CA SER A 33 29.77 13.54 -8.59
C SER A 33 28.97 12.40 -9.26
N LEU A 34 28.72 11.29 -8.56
CA LEU A 34 27.90 10.19 -9.07
C LEU A 34 26.43 10.59 -9.22
N LEU A 35 25.89 11.33 -8.24
CA LEU A 35 24.52 11.82 -8.29
C LEU A 35 24.34 12.83 -9.43
N LEU A 36 25.33 13.71 -9.64
CA LEU A 36 25.34 14.66 -10.76
C LEU A 36 25.45 13.96 -12.11
N ALA A 37 26.34 12.98 -12.23
CA ALA A 37 26.49 12.20 -13.45
C ALA A 37 25.18 11.46 -13.80
N GLU A 38 24.55 10.83 -12.80
CA GLU A 38 23.26 10.17 -12.98
C GLU A 38 22.17 11.17 -13.39
N ALA A 39 22.10 12.35 -12.76
CA ALA A 39 21.15 13.39 -13.15
C ALA A 39 21.35 13.85 -14.61
N THR A 40 22.60 13.92 -15.08
CA THR A 40 22.94 14.34 -16.45
C THR A 40 22.56 13.29 -17.51
N ASN A 41 22.41 12.02 -17.11
CA ASN A 41 21.98 10.95 -18.02
C ASN A 41 20.47 10.97 -18.31
N HIS A 42 19.69 11.78 -17.59
CA HIS A 42 18.23 11.82 -17.69
C HIS A 42 17.73 13.24 -17.99
N ASP A 43 16.45 13.35 -18.35
CA ASP A 43 15.79 14.64 -18.48
C ASP A 43 15.70 15.36 -17.13
N TRP A 44 16.11 16.63 -17.11
CA TRP A 44 15.91 17.53 -15.97
C TRP A 44 14.52 18.19 -16.04
N PRO A 45 13.81 18.44 -14.92
CA PRO A 45 14.16 18.23 -13.51
C PRO A 45 13.96 16.80 -12.98
N ALA A 46 14.88 16.32 -12.14
CA ALA A 46 14.82 14.98 -11.54
C ALA A 46 15.40 14.94 -10.11
N ILE A 47 14.91 13.99 -9.30
CA ILE A 47 15.53 13.66 -8.00
C ILE A 47 16.43 12.44 -8.20
N VAL A 48 17.65 12.49 -7.66
CA VAL A 48 18.56 11.33 -7.65
C VAL A 48 18.86 10.94 -6.21
N ILE A 49 18.59 9.68 -5.87
CA ILE A 49 18.86 9.09 -4.56
C ILE A 49 20.23 8.40 -4.58
N GLY A 50 21.12 8.79 -3.67
CA GLY A 50 22.30 8.01 -3.33
C GLY A 50 21.90 6.78 -2.50
N SER A 51 21.67 5.65 -3.16
CA SER A 51 21.27 4.40 -2.53
C SER A 51 22.48 3.71 -1.88
N ARG A 52 22.42 3.52 -0.57
CA ARG A 52 23.52 2.93 0.21
C ARG A 52 23.77 1.48 -0.23
N ARG A 53 25.01 1.20 -0.64
CA ARG A 53 25.50 -0.14 -0.95
C ARG A 53 25.71 -0.91 0.35
N MET A 54 24.74 -1.73 0.71
CA MET A 54 24.80 -2.53 1.93
C MET A 54 25.71 -3.74 1.70
N VAL A 55 26.80 -3.82 2.47
CA VAL A 55 27.57 -5.05 2.62
C VAL A 55 26.98 -5.79 3.82
N GLU A 56 26.29 -6.92 3.58
CA GLU A 56 25.43 -7.61 4.55
C GLU A 56 26.09 -7.93 5.90
N SER A 57 27.43 -8.04 5.94
CA SER A 57 28.20 -8.35 7.16
C SER A 57 28.26 -7.23 8.19
N THR A 58 27.99 -5.98 7.83
CA THR A 58 28.30 -4.80 8.67
C THR A 58 27.05 -3.98 9.04
N VAL A 59 25.89 -4.31 8.47
CA VAL A 59 24.66 -3.51 8.62
C VAL A 59 23.77 -4.08 9.74
N PRO A 60 23.28 -3.24 10.68
CA PRO A 60 22.32 -3.68 11.68
C PRO A 60 21.02 -4.21 11.06
N LYS A 61 20.54 -5.38 11.51
CA LYS A 61 19.30 -6.02 11.03
C LYS A 61 18.07 -5.10 11.13
N SER A 62 18.01 -4.25 12.16
CA SER A 62 16.91 -3.28 12.34
C SER A 62 16.90 -2.20 11.24
N SER A 63 18.06 -1.80 10.73
CA SER A 63 18.18 -0.84 9.64
C SER A 63 17.79 -1.45 8.29
N LEU A 64 18.11 -2.74 8.07
CA LEU A 64 17.64 -3.47 6.88
C LEU A 64 16.11 -3.61 6.87
N PHE A 65 15.51 -3.97 8.01
CA PHE A 65 14.06 -4.06 8.14
C PHE A 65 13.38 -2.70 7.94
N GLY A 66 13.88 -1.65 8.61
CA GLY A 66 13.33 -0.30 8.49
C GLY A 66 13.34 0.21 7.04
N ARG A 67 14.43 -0.05 6.30
CA ARG A 67 14.52 0.30 4.88
C ARG A 67 13.53 -0.48 4.03
N ALA A 68 13.47 -1.81 4.18
CA ALA A 68 12.52 -2.63 3.43
C ALA A 68 11.07 -2.21 3.70
N PHE A 69 10.75 -1.90 4.95
CA PHE A 69 9.45 -1.38 5.35
C PHE A 69 9.15 -0.03 4.70
N SER A 70 10.08 0.92 4.73
CA SER A 70 9.89 2.23 4.11
C SER A 70 9.75 2.14 2.58
N ASN A 71 10.58 1.34 1.91
CA ASN A 71 10.50 1.10 0.48
C ASN A 71 9.13 0.51 0.08
N PHE A 72 8.63 -0.45 0.86
CA PHE A 72 7.30 -1.03 0.65
C PHE A 72 6.19 0.02 0.72
N TRP A 73 6.20 0.89 1.73
CA TRP A 73 5.16 1.91 1.88
C TRP A 73 5.23 2.98 0.81
N VAL A 74 6.42 3.48 0.46
CA VAL A 74 6.56 4.47 -0.62
C VAL A 74 6.06 3.89 -1.95
N ARG A 75 6.36 2.61 -2.23
CA ARG A 75 5.80 1.91 -3.40
C ARG A 75 4.27 1.89 -3.37
N MET A 76 3.66 1.64 -2.21
CA MET A 76 2.20 1.68 -2.06
C MET A 76 1.62 3.10 -2.23
N GLU A 77 2.37 4.14 -1.84
CA GLU A 77 1.92 5.53 -1.87
C GLU A 77 1.99 6.16 -3.25
N CYS A 78 3.04 5.87 -4.02
CA CYS A 78 3.28 6.52 -5.31
C CYS A 78 3.41 5.56 -6.50
N GLY A 79 3.39 4.25 -6.27
CA GLY A 79 3.48 3.22 -7.31
C GLY A 79 4.89 3.03 -7.88
N GLN A 80 5.91 3.68 -7.33
CA GLN A 80 7.30 3.58 -7.79
C GLN A 80 8.14 2.70 -6.87
N GLU A 81 8.97 1.85 -7.46
CA GLU A 81 9.94 1.04 -6.72
C GLU A 81 11.25 1.81 -6.58
N LEU A 82 11.63 2.13 -5.35
CA LEU A 82 12.83 2.91 -5.02
C LEU A 82 13.76 2.10 -4.13
N ALA A 83 15.08 2.20 -4.39
CA ALA A 83 16.07 1.33 -3.76
C ALA A 83 16.36 1.68 -2.28
N ASP A 84 16.37 2.96 -1.92
CA ASP A 84 16.65 3.41 -0.54
C ASP A 84 15.91 4.71 -0.20
N THR A 85 14.64 4.59 0.18
CA THR A 85 13.76 5.74 0.48
C THR A 85 14.14 6.51 1.74
N GLN A 86 15.06 5.98 2.54
CA GLN A 86 15.51 6.58 3.80
C GLN A 86 16.92 7.17 3.70
N SER A 87 17.57 7.13 2.53
CA SER A 87 18.87 7.79 2.35
C SER A 87 18.69 9.30 2.37
N GLY A 88 19.44 10.01 3.21
CA GLY A 88 19.52 11.48 3.23
C GLY A 88 20.42 12.04 2.12
N TYR A 89 21.21 11.20 1.45
CA TYR A 89 22.10 11.62 0.37
C TYR A 89 21.34 11.73 -0.96
N ARG A 90 20.93 12.94 -1.34
CA ARG A 90 20.09 13.15 -2.54
C ARG A 90 20.39 14.43 -3.27
N LEU A 91 20.20 14.39 -4.58
CA LEU A 91 20.15 15.55 -5.44
C LEU A 91 18.69 15.94 -5.67
N TYR A 92 18.38 17.22 -5.51
CA TYR A 92 17.05 17.78 -5.69
C TYR A 92 17.05 18.92 -6.73
N PRO A 93 16.00 19.00 -7.56
CA PRO A 93 15.76 20.16 -8.39
C PRO A 93 15.11 21.26 -7.55
N VAL A 94 15.76 22.42 -7.49
CA VAL A 94 15.48 23.48 -6.49
C VAL A 94 14.08 24.06 -6.67
N ALA A 95 13.71 24.44 -7.90
CA ALA A 95 12.45 25.10 -8.19
C ALA A 95 11.23 24.21 -7.90
N GLU A 96 11.32 22.93 -8.23
CA GLU A 96 10.25 21.95 -8.04
C GLU A 96 10.15 21.53 -6.59
N MET A 97 11.28 21.33 -5.90
CA MET A 97 11.31 20.98 -4.48
C MET A 97 10.57 22.02 -3.63
N LEU A 98 10.80 23.31 -3.89
CA LEU A 98 10.14 24.41 -3.17
C LEU A 98 8.63 24.50 -3.44
N GLN A 99 8.15 23.94 -4.55
CA GLN A 99 6.74 23.90 -4.90
C GLN A 99 5.99 22.70 -4.33
N LEU A 100 6.70 21.72 -3.75
CA LEU A 100 6.08 20.57 -3.08
C LEU A 100 5.45 21.02 -1.75
N ALA A 101 4.20 20.64 -1.52
CA ALA A 101 3.47 20.97 -0.30
C ALA A 101 3.88 20.08 0.89
N LEU A 102 5.15 20.13 1.29
CA LEU A 102 5.75 19.33 2.36
C LEU A 102 5.27 19.83 3.75
N ARG A 103 5.04 18.91 4.69
CA ARG A 103 4.56 19.20 6.06
C ARG A 103 5.48 18.62 7.13
N SER A 104 6.19 17.54 6.81
CA SER A 104 7.13 16.84 7.67
C SER A 104 8.37 17.68 7.97
N ARG A 105 8.97 17.44 9.14
CA ARG A 105 10.05 18.28 9.69
C ARG A 105 11.21 17.48 10.30
N ARG A 106 11.11 16.14 10.33
CA ARG A 106 12.07 15.19 10.93
C ARG A 106 12.35 14.09 9.90
N TYR A 107 12.71 12.88 10.37
CA TYR A 107 12.93 11.67 9.56
C TYR A 107 11.77 11.23 8.66
N ASP A 108 10.59 11.83 8.84
CA ASP A 108 9.43 11.62 8.01
C ASP A 108 9.51 12.45 6.71
N PHE A 109 10.37 13.46 6.65
CA PHE A 109 10.57 14.30 5.48
C PHE A 109 11.11 13.53 4.28
N GLU A 110 12.10 12.66 4.51
CA GLU A 110 12.79 11.85 3.50
C GLU A 110 11.81 10.96 2.73
N VAL A 111 10.74 10.53 3.39
CA VAL A 111 9.64 9.76 2.79
C VAL A 111 8.66 10.70 2.10
N GLU A 112 8.20 11.76 2.78
CA GLU A 112 7.16 12.65 2.25
C GLU A 112 7.60 13.32 0.93
N VAL A 113 8.86 13.73 0.82
CA VAL A 113 9.38 14.39 -0.37
C VAL A 113 9.33 13.48 -1.59
N LEU A 114 9.62 12.18 -1.45
CA LEU A 114 9.60 11.22 -2.57
C LEU A 114 8.18 10.94 -3.03
N ALA A 115 7.26 10.67 -2.09
CA ALA A 115 5.86 10.41 -2.42
C ALA A 115 5.24 11.61 -3.16
N ARG A 116 5.50 12.83 -2.67
CA ARG A 116 4.96 14.05 -3.29
C ARG A 116 5.64 14.42 -4.60
N ALA A 117 6.96 14.19 -4.73
CA ALA A 117 7.67 14.38 -5.98
C ALA A 117 7.13 13.45 -7.07
N ALA A 118 6.92 12.18 -6.74
CA ALA A 118 6.31 11.22 -7.66
C ALA A 118 4.89 11.64 -8.08
N TRP A 119 4.05 12.09 -7.14
CA TRP A 119 2.72 12.62 -7.46
C TRP A 119 2.75 13.91 -8.30
N ALA A 120 3.79 14.73 -8.12
CA ALA A 120 4.03 15.93 -8.91
C ALA A 120 4.56 15.62 -10.32
N GLY A 121 4.89 14.36 -10.62
CA GLY A 121 5.44 13.93 -11.90
C GLY A 121 6.95 14.16 -12.03
N ILE A 122 7.66 14.41 -10.91
CA ILE A 122 9.12 14.52 -10.91
C ILE A 122 9.70 13.10 -10.97
N PRO A 123 10.53 12.77 -11.98
CA PRO A 123 11.19 11.48 -12.05
C PRO A 123 12.18 11.31 -10.89
N ILE A 124 12.28 10.09 -10.39
CA ILE A 124 13.14 9.72 -9.26
C ILE A 124 14.04 8.57 -9.70
N TYR A 125 15.35 8.79 -9.62
CA TYR A 125 16.38 7.81 -9.96
C TYR A 125 17.19 7.42 -8.73
N SER A 126 17.97 6.34 -8.84
CA SER A 126 18.83 5.87 -7.75
C SER A 126 20.18 5.46 -8.29
N VAL A 127 21.25 5.93 -7.64
CA VAL A 127 22.64 5.56 -7.92
C VAL A 127 23.25 4.90 -6.69
N SER A 128 24.05 3.86 -6.87
CA SER A 128 24.67 3.17 -5.73
C SER A 128 25.85 3.98 -5.19
N VAL A 129 25.80 4.34 -3.90
CA VAL A 129 26.86 5.04 -3.17
C VAL A 129 27.42 4.18 -2.05
N SER A 130 28.65 4.44 -1.63
CA SER A 130 29.26 3.82 -0.47
C SER A 130 28.57 4.30 0.83
N VAL A 131 28.64 3.47 1.87
CA VAL A 131 28.18 3.83 3.21
C VAL A 131 29.20 3.34 4.25
N HIS A 132 29.58 4.23 5.16
CA HIS A 132 30.42 3.90 6.29
C HIS A 132 29.56 3.77 7.56
N TYR A 133 29.66 2.65 8.26
CA TYR A 133 29.00 2.45 9.55
C TYR A 133 30.04 2.49 10.66
N PRO A 134 30.14 3.58 11.44
CA PRO A 134 31.07 3.64 12.56
C PRO A 134 30.69 2.61 13.65
N PRO A 135 31.65 2.14 14.46
CA PRO A 135 31.40 1.23 15.57
C PRO A 135 30.34 1.78 16.54
N GLY A 136 29.55 0.89 17.16
CA GLY A 136 28.36 1.29 17.92
C GLY A 136 28.57 2.30 19.06
N ALA A 137 29.81 2.43 19.57
CA ALA A 137 30.17 3.39 20.62
C ALA A 137 30.29 4.85 20.12
N GLU A 138 30.55 5.05 18.83
CA GLU A 138 30.66 6.37 18.19
C GLU A 138 29.37 6.76 17.43
N ARG A 139 28.38 5.86 17.43
CA ARG A 139 27.14 6.02 16.68
C ARG A 139 26.18 6.97 17.39
N THR A 140 26.20 8.23 16.99
CA THR A 140 25.21 9.22 17.40
C THR A 140 23.99 9.17 16.49
N SER A 141 22.92 8.49 16.92
CA SER A 141 21.62 8.58 16.25
C SER A 141 20.65 9.39 17.10
N HIS A 142 20.16 10.49 16.55
CA HIS A 142 19.09 11.28 17.17
C HIS A 142 17.69 10.68 16.93
N PHE A 143 17.61 9.40 16.53
CA PHE A 143 16.35 8.72 16.21
C PHE A 143 15.70 8.16 17.48
N HIS A 144 14.54 8.71 17.85
CA HIS A 144 13.76 8.22 18.97
C HIS A 144 12.78 7.15 18.51
N GLN A 145 13.16 5.88 18.69
CA GLN A 145 12.45 4.70 18.17
C GLN A 145 10.92 4.79 18.24
N LEU A 146 10.34 5.09 19.41
CA LEU A 146 8.88 5.12 19.55
C LEU A 146 8.24 6.35 18.88
N LYS A 147 8.79 7.55 19.11
CA LYS A 147 8.20 8.81 18.65
C LYS A 147 8.33 8.98 17.14
N ASP A 148 9.48 8.62 16.57
CA ASP A 148 9.74 8.77 15.15
C ASP A 148 9.06 7.67 14.33
N ASN A 149 8.97 6.43 14.84
CA ASN A 149 8.12 5.41 14.21
C ASN A 149 6.64 5.81 14.23
N PHE A 150 6.13 6.40 15.31
CA PHE A 150 4.75 6.88 15.36
C PHE A 150 4.47 7.98 14.33
N ARG A 151 5.41 8.93 14.17
CA ARG A 151 5.33 9.98 13.13
C ARG A 151 5.34 9.37 11.72
N LEU A 152 6.22 8.42 11.45
CA LEU A 152 6.29 7.71 10.18
C LEU A 152 4.99 6.95 9.89
N THR A 153 4.42 6.26 10.89
CA THR A 153 3.13 5.57 10.74
C THR A 153 2.01 6.55 10.38
N ILE A 154 1.93 7.71 11.05
CA ILE A 154 0.93 8.75 10.73
C ILE A 154 1.15 9.29 9.32
N LEU A 155 2.40 9.54 8.93
CA LEU A 155 2.74 10.00 7.59
C LEU A 155 2.27 9.00 6.53
N HIS A 156 2.69 7.74 6.65
CA HIS A 156 2.34 6.68 5.71
C HIS A 156 0.82 6.52 5.61
N THR A 157 0.13 6.49 6.75
CA THR A 157 -1.35 6.44 6.79
C THR A 157 -1.97 7.60 6.00
N ARG A 158 -1.49 8.83 6.20
CA ARG A 158 -2.00 10.02 5.49
C ARG A 158 -1.68 10.00 4.00
N LEU A 159 -0.49 9.54 3.62
CA LEU A 159 -0.06 9.48 2.22
C LEU A 159 -0.86 8.41 1.47
N VAL A 160 -1.06 7.23 2.06
CA VAL A 160 -1.89 6.15 1.50
C VAL A 160 -3.34 6.60 1.36
N ILE A 161 -3.94 7.19 2.40
CA ILE A 161 -5.30 7.75 2.30
C ILE A 161 -5.37 8.78 1.17
N ARG A 162 -4.37 9.66 1.04
CA ARG A 162 -4.34 10.65 -0.04
C ARG A 162 -4.16 10.06 -1.42
N ALA A 163 -3.39 8.98 -1.57
CA ALA A 163 -3.19 8.25 -2.81
C ALA A 163 -4.45 7.50 -3.26
N LEU A 164 -5.21 6.95 -2.30
CA LEU A 164 -6.45 6.20 -2.56
C LEU A 164 -7.64 7.12 -2.87
N MET A 165 -7.61 8.39 -2.45
CA MET A 165 -8.66 9.35 -2.77
C MET A 165 -8.69 9.67 -4.28
N PRO A 166 -9.88 9.75 -4.91
CA PRO A 166 -10.02 9.91 -6.37
C PRO A 166 -9.64 11.32 -6.89
N PHE A 167 -9.11 12.20 -6.03
CA PHE A 167 -8.75 13.56 -6.38
C PHE A 167 -7.38 13.61 -7.07
N PRO A 168 -7.26 14.25 -8.25
CA PRO A 168 -5.98 14.35 -8.94
C PRO A 168 -4.94 15.04 -8.06
N HIS A 169 -3.67 14.62 -8.20
CA HIS A 169 -2.55 15.29 -7.56
C HIS A 169 -2.10 16.47 -8.43
N ARG A 170 -1.63 17.55 -7.80
CA ARG A 170 -1.03 18.69 -8.52
C ARG A 170 0.24 18.20 -9.20
N ARG A 171 0.25 18.18 -10.54
CA ARG A 171 1.44 17.91 -11.34
C ARG A 171 2.23 19.19 -11.56
N LEU A 172 3.54 19.13 -11.35
CA LEU A 172 4.48 20.20 -11.66
C LEU A 172 5.10 19.98 -13.04
N ILE A 173 5.28 18.72 -13.44
CA ILE A 173 5.87 18.36 -14.74
C ILE A 173 4.85 17.61 -15.58
N GLY A 174 4.65 18.10 -16.80
CA GLY A 174 3.76 17.51 -17.79
C GLY A 174 4.48 16.48 -18.66
N ARG A 175 5.00 15.39 -18.08
CA ARG A 175 5.45 14.23 -18.87
C ARG A 175 4.74 12.96 -18.44
N SER A 176 4.26 12.25 -19.46
CA SER A 176 3.45 11.05 -19.39
C SER A 176 4.30 9.85 -18.94
N ASN A 177 4.36 9.58 -17.65
CA ASN A 177 4.57 8.19 -17.23
C ASN A 177 3.28 7.43 -17.54
N GLY A 178 3.28 6.70 -18.66
CA GLY A 178 2.13 5.95 -19.18
C GLY A 178 1.52 4.96 -18.17
N PHE A 179 2.29 4.57 -17.15
CA PHE A 179 1.82 3.77 -16.01
C PHE A 179 0.74 4.47 -15.18
N VAL A 180 0.99 5.72 -14.76
CA VAL A 180 0.06 6.46 -13.86
C VAL A 180 -1.18 6.94 -14.63
N ALA A 181 -1.05 7.26 -15.91
CA ALA A 181 -2.19 7.65 -16.75
C ALA A 181 -3.14 6.47 -17.01
N GLY A 182 -2.61 5.27 -17.28
CA GLY A 182 -3.40 4.05 -17.46
C GLY A 182 -4.11 3.64 -16.18
N GLU A 183 -3.44 3.73 -15.03
CA GLU A 183 -3.99 3.32 -13.73
C GLU A 183 -4.97 4.37 -13.17
N ALA A 184 -4.71 5.67 -13.34
CA ALA A 184 -5.65 6.72 -12.97
C ALA A 184 -6.90 6.75 -13.88
N ALA A 185 -6.77 6.42 -15.17
CA ALA A 185 -7.91 6.25 -16.07
C ALA A 185 -8.73 5.01 -15.68
N ARG A 186 -8.06 3.90 -15.30
CA ARG A 186 -8.70 2.69 -14.79
C ARG A 186 -9.43 3.00 -13.47
N VAL A 187 -8.77 3.61 -12.49
CA VAL A 187 -9.37 3.99 -11.20
C VAL A 187 -10.53 4.98 -11.39
N LYS A 188 -10.41 6.00 -12.26
CA LYS A 188 -11.54 6.88 -12.60
C LYS A 188 -12.71 6.11 -13.21
N SER A 189 -12.44 5.17 -14.13
CA SER A 189 -13.50 4.35 -14.73
C SER A 189 -14.17 3.41 -13.72
N VAL A 190 -13.40 2.89 -12.75
CA VAL A 190 -13.88 2.02 -11.66
C VAL A 190 -14.73 2.81 -10.65
N VAL A 191 -14.29 4.01 -10.27
CA VAL A 191 -15.01 4.89 -9.33
C VAL A 191 -16.28 5.45 -9.99
N LEU A 192 -16.24 5.85 -11.27
CA LEU A 192 -17.44 6.34 -11.96
C LEU A 192 -18.44 5.23 -12.33
N HIS A 193 -17.98 3.99 -12.56
CA HIS A 193 -18.84 2.90 -13.03
C HIS A 193 -18.59 1.59 -12.25
N PRO A 194 -18.96 1.53 -10.96
CA PRO A 194 -18.74 0.34 -10.12
C PRO A 194 -19.38 -0.92 -10.71
N ILE A 195 -20.55 -0.79 -11.35
CA ILE A 195 -21.25 -1.89 -12.02
C ILE A 195 -20.48 -2.42 -13.24
N LYS A 196 -19.83 -1.53 -14.03
CA LYS A 196 -19.02 -1.95 -15.17
C LYS A 196 -17.76 -2.69 -14.72
N PHE A 197 -17.15 -2.27 -13.61
CA PHE A 197 -16.00 -2.96 -13.02
C PHE A 197 -16.35 -4.34 -12.49
N ILE A 198 -17.47 -4.48 -11.75
CA ILE A 198 -17.98 -5.79 -11.32
C ILE A 198 -18.27 -6.67 -12.55
N ARG A 199 -18.90 -6.11 -13.58
CA ARG A 199 -19.16 -6.83 -14.84
C ARG A 199 -17.85 -7.25 -15.52
N GLN A 200 -16.81 -6.44 -15.46
CA GLN A 200 -15.50 -6.75 -16.02
C GLN A 200 -14.78 -7.85 -15.24
N ILE A 201 -14.79 -7.84 -13.90
CA ILE A 201 -14.28 -8.94 -13.07
C ILE A 201 -15.04 -10.25 -13.38
N CYS A 202 -16.36 -10.18 -13.56
CA CYS A 202 -17.17 -11.34 -13.97
C CYS A 202 -16.86 -11.84 -15.39
N LEU A 203 -16.25 -11.02 -16.24
CA LEU A 203 -15.93 -11.29 -17.64
C LEU A 203 -14.43 -11.54 -17.89
N GLU A 204 -13.56 -11.33 -16.90
CA GLU A 204 -12.17 -11.78 -16.96
C GLU A 204 -12.09 -13.30 -17.17
N HIS A 205 -10.94 -13.80 -17.68
CA HIS A 205 -10.68 -15.21 -18.04
C HIS A 205 -10.68 -16.20 -16.86
N THR A 206 -11.55 -16.02 -15.87
CA THR A 206 -11.81 -16.95 -14.77
C THR A 206 -13.11 -17.70 -15.05
N THR A 207 -13.19 -18.99 -14.73
CA THR A 207 -14.48 -19.72 -14.87
C THR A 207 -15.48 -19.28 -13.80
N PRO A 208 -16.81 -19.42 -14.03
CA PRO A 208 -17.81 -19.08 -13.00
C PRO A 208 -17.58 -19.84 -11.69
N PHE A 209 -17.10 -21.08 -11.79
CA PHE A 209 -16.73 -21.90 -10.64
C PHE A 209 -15.53 -21.33 -9.89
N GLN A 210 -14.44 -20.96 -10.57
CA GLN A 210 -13.27 -20.36 -9.93
C GLN A 210 -13.62 -19.04 -9.23
N LEU A 211 -14.52 -18.23 -9.82
CA LEU A 211 -14.99 -17.00 -9.22
C LEU A 211 -15.82 -17.27 -7.95
N ALA A 212 -16.69 -18.29 -7.99
CA ALA A 212 -17.44 -18.73 -6.82
C ALA A 212 -16.53 -19.24 -5.68
N VAL A 213 -15.49 -20.01 -6.01
CA VAL A 213 -14.47 -20.46 -5.04
C VAL A 213 -13.72 -19.27 -4.44
N ALA A 214 -13.38 -18.26 -5.25
CA ALA A 214 -12.72 -17.05 -4.76
C ALA A 214 -13.61 -16.27 -3.77
N VAL A 215 -14.90 -16.11 -4.09
CA VAL A 215 -15.89 -15.49 -3.20
C VAL A 215 -16.04 -16.30 -1.90
N TRP A 216 -16.20 -17.62 -2.01
CA TRP A 216 -16.31 -18.51 -0.86
C TRP A 216 -15.11 -18.37 0.08
N LEU A 217 -13.89 -18.40 -0.48
CA LEU A 217 -12.66 -18.28 0.28
C LEU A 217 -12.51 -16.91 0.94
N GLY A 218 -12.87 -15.84 0.22
CA GLY A 218 -12.88 -14.49 0.76
C GLY A 218 -13.81 -14.32 1.95
N VAL A 219 -15.02 -14.88 1.87
CA VAL A 219 -16.02 -14.86 2.96
C VAL A 219 -15.55 -15.71 4.13
N PHE A 220 -15.05 -16.92 3.88
CA PHE A 220 -14.57 -17.81 4.93
C PHE A 220 -13.42 -17.18 5.73
N LEU A 221 -12.37 -16.71 5.03
CA LEU A 221 -11.23 -16.08 5.68
C LEU A 221 -11.58 -14.71 6.29
N GLY A 222 -12.54 -13.99 5.71
CA GLY A 222 -13.06 -12.74 6.25
C GLY A 222 -13.86 -12.91 7.54
N ALA A 223 -14.49 -14.06 7.75
CA ALA A 223 -15.25 -14.35 8.97
C ALA A 223 -14.35 -14.70 10.18
N LEU A 224 -13.11 -15.13 9.95
CA LEU A 224 -12.15 -15.49 11.00
C LEU A 224 -11.71 -14.25 11.82
N PRO A 225 -11.31 -14.42 13.09
CA PRO A 225 -10.78 -13.34 13.95
C PRO A 225 -9.35 -12.89 13.56
N LEU A 226 -9.11 -12.61 12.28
CA LEU A 226 -7.83 -12.16 11.72
C LEU A 226 -7.68 -10.64 11.81
N ILE A 227 -7.69 -10.11 13.03
CA ILE A 227 -7.65 -8.66 13.28
C ILE A 227 -6.39 -8.05 12.66
N ALA A 228 -6.57 -6.97 11.90
CA ALA A 228 -5.52 -6.22 11.17
C ALA A 228 -4.75 -6.96 10.06
N VAL A 229 -4.82 -8.29 9.98
CA VAL A 229 -4.05 -9.09 9.00
C VAL A 229 -4.90 -9.84 7.97
N HIS A 230 -6.23 -9.83 8.10
CA HIS A 230 -7.14 -10.59 7.22
C HIS A 230 -6.88 -10.35 5.72
N THR A 231 -6.73 -9.10 5.27
CA THR A 231 -6.48 -8.79 3.86
C THR A 231 -5.18 -9.41 3.35
N VAL A 232 -4.12 -9.39 4.17
CA VAL A 232 -2.82 -9.99 3.82
C VAL A 232 -2.95 -11.50 3.71
N VAL A 233 -3.66 -12.15 4.65
CA VAL A 233 -3.91 -13.60 4.63
C VAL A 233 -4.74 -13.99 3.41
N ILE A 234 -5.80 -13.24 3.09
CA ILE A 234 -6.64 -13.48 1.90
C ILE A 234 -5.81 -13.36 0.63
N LEU A 235 -5.01 -12.30 0.49
CA LEU A 235 -4.13 -12.11 -0.67
C LEU A 235 -3.09 -13.22 -0.79
N TYR A 236 -2.48 -13.65 0.32
CA TYR A 236 -1.52 -14.74 0.37
C TYR A 236 -2.14 -16.07 -0.06
N VAL A 237 -3.27 -16.46 0.53
CA VAL A 237 -3.97 -17.70 0.20
C VAL A 237 -4.48 -17.66 -1.24
N ALA A 238 -5.07 -16.55 -1.68
CA ALA A 238 -5.56 -16.38 -3.04
C ALA A 238 -4.42 -16.46 -4.07
N HIS A 239 -3.26 -15.89 -3.74
CA HIS A 239 -2.06 -16.01 -4.57
C HIS A 239 -1.58 -17.46 -4.65
N ARG A 240 -1.51 -18.17 -3.53
CA ARG A 240 -0.98 -19.53 -3.49
C ARG A 240 -1.89 -20.55 -4.18
N LEU A 241 -3.20 -20.34 -4.11
CA LEU A 241 -4.21 -21.17 -4.78
C LEU A 241 -4.50 -20.73 -6.22
N HIS A 242 -3.81 -19.70 -6.73
CA HIS A 242 -4.00 -19.17 -8.08
C HIS A 242 -5.47 -18.80 -8.41
N ILE A 243 -6.19 -18.23 -7.44
CA ILE A 243 -7.58 -17.78 -7.58
C ILE A 243 -7.70 -16.25 -7.69
N ASN A 244 -8.88 -15.75 -8.06
CA ASN A 244 -9.10 -14.33 -8.29
C ASN A 244 -9.01 -13.52 -6.97
N LYS A 245 -7.91 -12.79 -6.81
CA LYS A 245 -7.58 -12.00 -5.61
C LYS A 245 -8.59 -10.87 -5.37
N LEU A 246 -9.04 -10.20 -6.43
CA LEU A 246 -9.98 -9.09 -6.33
C LEU A 246 -11.34 -9.59 -5.85
N ALA A 247 -11.81 -10.72 -6.38
CA ALA A 247 -13.05 -11.33 -5.95
C ALA A 247 -12.98 -11.78 -4.48
N ALA A 248 -11.87 -12.38 -4.06
CA ALA A 248 -11.69 -12.83 -2.67
C ALA A 248 -11.65 -11.64 -1.68
N VAL A 249 -10.88 -10.59 -1.96
CA VAL A 249 -10.79 -9.40 -1.09
C VAL A 249 -12.09 -8.59 -1.10
N GLY A 250 -12.76 -8.50 -2.26
CA GLY A 250 -14.06 -7.85 -2.35
C GLY A 250 -15.13 -8.60 -1.55
N ALA A 251 -15.15 -9.93 -1.64
CA ALA A 251 -16.11 -10.76 -0.92
C ALA A 251 -15.91 -10.73 0.60
N SER A 252 -14.67 -10.60 1.09
CA SER A 252 -14.42 -10.51 2.53
C SER A 252 -15.02 -9.26 3.19
N GLN A 253 -15.35 -8.22 2.41
CA GLN A 253 -15.98 -7.02 2.94
C GLN A 253 -17.40 -7.27 3.47
N PHE A 254 -18.08 -8.33 3.00
CA PHE A 254 -19.36 -8.77 3.57
C PHE A 254 -19.22 -9.29 5.01
N CYS A 255 -18.00 -9.56 5.46
CA CYS A 255 -17.70 -10.01 6.82
C CYS A 255 -17.21 -8.87 7.74
N MET A 256 -17.28 -7.62 7.31
CA MET A 256 -16.87 -6.49 8.15
C MET A 256 -17.72 -6.38 9.42
N PRO A 257 -17.13 -5.89 10.53
CA PRO A 257 -17.86 -5.56 11.75
C PRO A 257 -19.02 -4.56 11.49
N PRO A 258 -20.09 -4.60 12.30
CA PRO A 258 -20.27 -5.45 13.48
C PRO A 258 -20.97 -6.80 13.22
N LEU A 259 -21.67 -6.95 12.09
CA LEU A 259 -22.67 -8.01 11.92
C LEU A 259 -22.09 -9.44 11.97
N VAL A 260 -21.14 -9.76 11.09
CA VAL A 260 -20.60 -11.13 10.98
C VAL A 260 -19.79 -11.53 12.22
N PRO A 261 -18.92 -10.70 12.80
CA PRO A 261 -18.25 -11.01 14.06
C PRO A 261 -19.24 -11.29 15.21
N VAL A 262 -20.32 -10.51 15.34
CA VAL A 262 -21.34 -10.74 16.38
C VAL A 262 -22.06 -12.06 16.17
N LEU A 263 -22.45 -12.40 14.93
CA LEU A 263 -23.06 -13.68 14.61
C LEU A 263 -22.11 -14.86 14.88
N CYS A 264 -20.83 -14.72 14.53
CA CYS A 264 -19.81 -15.72 14.88
C CYS A 264 -19.72 -15.89 16.40
N MET A 265 -19.60 -14.81 17.16
CA MET A 265 -19.54 -14.89 18.63
C MET A 265 -20.80 -15.55 19.22
N GLN A 266 -21.98 -15.25 18.68
CA GLN A 266 -23.24 -15.85 19.11
C GLN A 266 -23.24 -17.37 18.91
N ILE A 267 -22.87 -17.81 17.71
CA ILE A 267 -22.82 -19.23 17.33
C ILE A 267 -21.75 -19.95 18.15
N GLY A 268 -20.57 -19.37 18.29
CA GLY A 268 -19.50 -19.99 19.07
C GLY A 268 -19.79 -20.05 20.57
N TYR A 269 -20.44 -19.02 21.12
CA TYR A 269 -20.91 -19.02 22.50
C TYR A 269 -21.96 -20.13 22.71
N PHE A 270 -22.90 -20.28 21.78
CA PHE A 270 -23.87 -21.39 21.80
C PHE A 270 -23.18 -22.75 21.73
N CYS A 271 -22.19 -22.92 20.85
CA CYS A 271 -21.42 -24.17 20.76
C CYS A 271 -20.68 -24.51 22.05
N ARG A 272 -20.18 -23.51 22.77
CA ARG A 272 -19.38 -23.69 23.99
C ARG A 272 -20.24 -23.86 25.25
N HIS A 273 -21.36 -23.14 25.34
CA HIS A 273 -22.15 -23.03 26.58
C HIS A 273 -23.57 -23.62 26.46
N GLY A 274 -24.01 -24.01 25.26
CA GLY A 274 -25.34 -24.58 25.03
C GLY A 274 -26.49 -23.57 25.12
N GLN A 275 -26.19 -22.27 25.28
CA GLN A 275 -27.17 -21.19 25.37
C GLN A 275 -26.76 -20.03 24.46
N LEU A 276 -27.76 -19.29 23.97
CA LEU A 276 -27.53 -18.07 23.22
C LEU A 276 -27.11 -16.94 24.17
N LEU A 277 -26.18 -16.12 23.73
CA LEU A 277 -25.80 -14.89 24.43
C LEU A 277 -26.90 -13.84 24.20
N TRP A 278 -27.64 -13.48 25.25
CA TRP A 278 -28.70 -12.47 25.15
C TRP A 278 -28.22 -11.06 25.50
N ASP A 279 -27.11 -10.95 26.23
CA ASP A 279 -26.49 -9.67 26.61
C ASP A 279 -25.62 -9.09 25.48
N ILE A 280 -26.26 -8.76 24.35
CA ILE A 280 -25.60 -8.13 23.20
C ILE A 280 -25.52 -6.62 23.45
N ASN A 281 -24.50 -6.18 24.17
CA ASN A 281 -24.20 -4.77 24.41
C ASN A 281 -22.79 -4.40 23.91
N TRP A 282 -22.51 -3.09 23.76
CA TRP A 282 -21.25 -2.59 23.20
C TRP A 282 -20.01 -3.04 24.00
N GLU A 283 -20.16 -3.10 25.33
CA GLU A 283 -19.10 -3.53 26.23
C GLU A 283 -18.71 -4.99 25.99
N THR A 284 -19.71 -5.87 25.89
CA THR A 284 -19.51 -7.31 25.68
C THR A 284 -19.03 -7.62 24.26
N MET A 285 -19.47 -6.87 23.24
CA MET A 285 -19.19 -7.16 21.83
C MET A 285 -17.89 -6.52 21.30
N VAL A 286 -17.49 -5.36 21.84
CA VAL A 286 -16.37 -4.58 21.29
C VAL A 286 -15.25 -4.41 22.30
N VAL A 287 -15.56 -4.03 23.55
CA VAL A 287 -14.53 -3.80 24.58
C VAL A 287 -13.93 -5.14 25.02
N GLN A 288 -14.79 -6.13 25.27
CA GLN A 288 -14.40 -7.49 25.68
C GLN A 288 -14.15 -8.44 24.49
N ILE A 289 -13.98 -7.92 23.28
CA ILE A 289 -13.80 -8.76 22.07
C ILE A 289 -12.58 -9.69 22.18
N HIS A 290 -11.56 -9.27 22.93
CA HIS A 290 -10.34 -10.05 23.19
C HIS A 290 -10.59 -11.28 24.06
N GLU A 291 -11.56 -11.21 24.99
CA GLU A 291 -11.98 -12.34 25.83
C GLU A 291 -12.83 -13.34 25.03
N ARG A 292 -13.43 -12.87 23.93
CA ARG A 292 -14.38 -13.64 23.09
C ARG A 292 -13.80 -14.16 21.78
N LEU A 293 -12.47 -14.11 21.63
CA LEU A 293 -11.80 -14.55 20.40
C LEU A 293 -12.00 -16.04 20.13
N LEU A 294 -12.14 -16.87 21.16
CA LEU A 294 -12.37 -18.30 21.00
C LEU A 294 -13.78 -18.58 20.49
N GLU A 295 -14.80 -17.92 21.04
CA GLU A 295 -16.17 -17.99 20.58
C GLU A 295 -16.27 -17.48 19.14
N TRP A 296 -15.66 -16.35 18.83
CA TRP A 296 -15.58 -15.86 17.46
C TRP A 296 -14.94 -16.91 16.54
N PHE A 297 -13.79 -17.46 16.92
CA PHE A 297 -13.12 -18.48 16.13
C PHE A 297 -14.03 -19.69 15.85
N PHE A 298 -14.64 -20.30 16.88
CA PHE A 298 -15.53 -21.45 16.69
C PHE A 298 -16.74 -21.12 15.83
N GLY A 299 -17.39 -19.97 16.06
CA GLY A 299 -18.53 -19.57 15.25
C GLY A 299 -18.16 -19.27 13.81
N SER A 300 -16.97 -18.71 13.56
CA SER A 300 -16.49 -18.44 12.20
C SER A 300 -16.20 -19.71 11.40
N LEU A 301 -15.82 -20.82 12.07
CA LEU A 301 -15.65 -22.11 11.43
C LEU A 301 -16.97 -22.74 10.96
N LEU A 302 -18.11 -22.31 11.52
CA LEU A 302 -19.44 -22.77 11.12
C LEU A 302 -20.11 -21.78 10.16
N LEU A 303 -20.17 -20.50 10.56
CA LEU A 303 -20.82 -19.45 9.80
C LEU A 303 -20.06 -19.11 8.51
N GLY A 304 -18.72 -19.06 8.57
CA GLY A 304 -17.87 -18.71 7.44
C GLY A 304 -18.08 -19.62 6.23
N PRO A 305 -17.96 -20.95 6.36
CA PRO A 305 -18.21 -21.88 5.25
C PRO A 305 -19.65 -21.84 4.74
N ALA A 306 -20.64 -21.76 5.63
CA ALA A 306 -22.06 -21.73 5.25
C ALA A 306 -22.42 -20.45 4.48
N PHE A 307 -21.99 -19.29 4.99
CA PHE A 307 -22.21 -18.00 4.35
C PHE A 307 -21.41 -17.89 3.04
N GLY A 308 -20.19 -18.42 3.03
CA GLY A 308 -19.38 -18.54 1.82
C GLY A 308 -20.06 -19.39 0.74
N LEU A 309 -20.70 -20.52 1.10
CA LEU A 309 -21.41 -21.39 0.14
C LEU A 309 -22.61 -20.66 -0.47
N LEU A 310 -23.34 -19.91 0.35
CA LEU A 310 -24.46 -19.10 -0.12
C LEU A 310 -24.00 -18.03 -1.12
N LEU A 311 -23.03 -17.20 -0.75
CA LEU A 311 -22.54 -16.11 -1.61
C LEU A 311 -21.80 -16.64 -2.85
N GLY A 312 -21.01 -17.71 -2.70
CA GLY A 312 -20.36 -18.41 -3.81
C GLY A 312 -21.38 -18.99 -4.79
N GLY A 313 -22.44 -19.64 -4.29
CA GLY A 313 -23.53 -20.19 -5.10
C GLY A 313 -24.31 -19.11 -5.87
N VAL A 314 -24.67 -18.01 -5.20
CA VAL A 314 -25.30 -16.84 -5.85
C VAL A 314 -24.39 -16.29 -6.96
N THR A 315 -23.10 -16.17 -6.69
CA THR A 315 -22.11 -15.71 -7.67
C THR A 315 -22.05 -16.65 -8.87
N TYR A 316 -21.95 -17.96 -8.64
CA TYR A 316 -21.92 -18.98 -9.69
C TYR A 316 -23.15 -18.88 -10.60
N LEU A 317 -24.36 -18.84 -10.01
CA LEU A 317 -25.61 -18.77 -10.78
C LEU A 317 -25.72 -17.48 -11.58
N THR A 318 -25.37 -16.34 -10.97
CA THR A 318 -25.45 -15.02 -11.62
C THR A 318 -24.49 -14.94 -12.80
N VAL A 319 -23.24 -15.34 -12.59
CA VAL A 319 -22.19 -15.26 -13.62
C VAL A 319 -22.47 -16.26 -14.75
N SER A 320 -22.95 -17.46 -14.44
CA SER A 320 -23.33 -18.46 -15.45
C SER A 320 -24.47 -17.96 -16.33
N ARG A 321 -25.49 -17.30 -15.75
CA ARG A 321 -26.59 -16.68 -16.52
C ARG A 321 -26.11 -15.52 -17.39
N LEU A 322 -25.25 -14.65 -16.86
CA LEU A 322 -24.71 -13.51 -17.60
C LEU A 322 -23.86 -13.94 -18.81
N ARG A 323 -23.04 -14.98 -18.65
CA ARG A 323 -22.23 -15.52 -19.76
C ARG A 323 -23.08 -16.27 -20.79
N GLY A 324 -24.10 -17.00 -20.35
CA GLY A 324 -25.07 -17.65 -21.25
C GLY A 324 -25.78 -16.65 -22.17
N LYS A 325 -26.24 -15.51 -21.63
CA LYS A 325 -26.86 -14.44 -22.43
C LYS A 325 -25.88 -13.82 -23.44
N SER A 326 -24.66 -13.50 -23.02
CA SER A 326 -23.66 -12.89 -23.91
C SER A 326 -23.24 -13.82 -25.07
N CYS A 327 -23.21 -15.14 -24.85
CA CYS A 327 -22.95 -16.13 -25.90
C CYS A 327 -24.11 -16.22 -26.91
N SER A 328 -25.35 -16.20 -26.41
CA SER A 328 -26.56 -16.18 -27.25
C SER A 328 -26.66 -14.91 -28.11
N GLU A 329 -26.34 -13.75 -27.54
CA GLU A 329 -26.32 -12.46 -28.26
C GLU A 329 -25.23 -12.43 -29.34
N ALA A 330 -24.04 -12.98 -29.05
CA ALA A 330 -22.94 -13.06 -30.01
C ALA A 330 -23.21 -14.05 -31.17
N LEU A 331 -23.95 -15.13 -30.92
CA LEU A 331 -24.38 -16.07 -31.95
C LEU A 331 -25.50 -15.48 -32.84
N ALA A 332 -26.40 -14.69 -32.25
CA ALA A 332 -27.45 -14.01 -33.00
C ALA A 332 -26.88 -12.98 -34.00
N MET A 333 -25.88 -12.18 -33.61
CA MET A 333 -25.22 -11.21 -34.50
C MET A 333 -24.32 -11.81 -35.59
N LYS A 334 -24.05 -13.12 -35.54
CA LYS A 334 -23.22 -13.82 -36.54
C LYS A 334 -24.05 -14.51 -37.62
N ASN A 335 -25.38 -14.58 -37.43
CA ASN A 335 -26.35 -15.21 -38.32
C ASN A 335 -27.22 -14.17 -39.07
N GLU A 336 -26.94 -12.87 -38.91
CA GLU A 336 -27.43 -11.76 -39.75
C GLU A 336 -26.34 -11.32 -40.73
#